data_AF-A0A524KDY9-F1
#
_entry.id   AF-A0A524KDY9-F1
#
_cell.length_a   1.000
_cell.length_b   1.000
_cell.length_c   1.000
_cell.angle_alpha   90.00
_cell.angle_beta   90.00
_cell.angle_gamma   90.00
#
_symmetry.space_group_name_H-M   'P 1'
#
loop_
_entity.id
_entity.type
_entity.pdbx_description
1 polymer ?
#
loop_
_entity_poly.entity_id
_entity_poly.type
_entity_poly.pdbx_seq_one_letter_code
_entity_poly.pdbx_strand_id
1 'polypeptide(L)'
;MTKAAVVGMGTMGPGIAATLARAGMTVRCYDASAEARERAPAGIKQATGVLAALGTPERGTHEVAMTDSLAACVDGAKVVVETVPEKLDI
;
A
#
# COMPACT_ATOMS: atom_id res chain seq x y z
N MET A 1 -11.43 8.71 9.63
CA MET A 1 -10.45 8.59 8.52
C MET A 1 -10.85 7.44 7.62
N THR A 2 -10.70 7.58 6.31
CA THR A 2 -11.06 6.53 5.33
C THR A 2 -9.89 5.54 5.21
N LYS A 3 -10.17 4.23 5.34
CA LYS A 3 -9.16 3.17 5.25
C LYS A 3 -9.13 2.56 3.85
N ALA A 4 -7.93 2.34 3.32
CA ALA A 4 -7.69 1.57 2.10
C ALA A 4 -6.89 0.30 2.41
N ALA A 5 -7.11 -0.75 1.61
CA ALA A 5 -6.31 -1.96 1.61
C ALA A 5 -5.59 -2.12 0.26
N VAL A 6 -4.32 -2.49 0.29
CA VAL A 6 -3.52 -2.83 -0.89
C VAL A 6 -3.05 -4.28 -0.76
N VAL A 7 -3.41 -5.12 -1.73
CA VAL A 7 -3.11 -6.56 -1.75
C VAL A 7 -2.13 -6.83 -2.87
N GLY A 8 -0.91 -7.20 -2.51
CA GLY A 8 0.23 -7.29 -3.42
C GLY A 8 1.20 -6.13 -3.19
N MET A 9 2.45 -6.46 -2.88
CA MET A 9 3.54 -5.53 -2.58
C MET A 9 4.76 -5.78 -3.47
N GLY A 10 4.49 -6.17 -4.72
CA GLY A 10 5.47 -6.18 -5.80
C GLY A 10 5.80 -4.76 -6.27
N THR A 11 5.97 -4.56 -7.59
CA THR A 11 6.41 -3.27 -8.14
C THR A 11 5.37 -2.15 -7.98
N MET A 12 4.08 -2.45 -8.14
CA MET A 12 3.02 -1.43 -8.14
C MET A 12 2.52 -1.07 -6.73
N GLY A 13 2.41 -2.06 -5.84
CA GLY A 13 1.82 -1.91 -4.51
C GLY A 13 2.38 -0.76 -3.67
N PRO A 14 3.72 -0.62 -3.50
CA PRO A 14 4.31 0.45 -2.72
C PRO A 14 3.97 1.86 -3.22
N GLY A 15 3.91 2.06 -4.54
CA GLY A 15 3.54 3.33 -5.15
C GLY A 15 2.09 3.70 -4.86
N ILE A 16 1.19 2.76 -5.09
CA ILE A 16 -0.25 2.93 -4.81
C ILE A 16 -0.49 3.21 -3.33
N ALA A 17 0.16 2.45 -2.43
CA ALA A 17 0.04 2.65 -1.00
C ALA A 17 0.51 4.06 -0.57
N ALA A 18 1.66 4.52 -1.07
CA ALA A 18 2.17 5.86 -0.80
C ALA A 18 1.23 6.96 -1.33
N THR A 19 0.67 6.78 -2.54
CA THR A 19 -0.29 7.74 -3.11
C THR A 19 -1.58 7.84 -2.29
N LEU A 20 -2.16 6.71 -1.88
CA LEU A 20 -3.38 6.70 -1.06
C LEU A 20 -3.14 7.31 0.32
N ALA A 21 -2.01 6.99 0.94
CA ALA A 21 -1.63 7.57 2.22
C ALA A 21 -1.42 9.08 2.12
N ARG A 22 -0.78 9.55 1.04
CA ARG A 22 -0.60 10.97 0.77
C ARG A 22 -1.91 11.72 0.53
N ALA A 23 -2.91 11.05 -0.05
CA ALA A 23 -4.26 11.57 -0.19
C ALA A 23 -5.03 11.66 1.14
N GLY A 24 -4.45 11.17 2.24
CA GLY A 24 -4.99 11.25 3.60
C GLY A 24 -5.75 10.00 4.07
N MET A 25 -5.55 8.87 3.41
CA MET A 25 -6.12 7.59 3.83
C MET A 25 -5.18 6.86 4.80
N THR A 26 -5.75 6.07 5.71
CA THR A 26 -4.99 5.04 6.44
C THR A 26 -4.87 3.81 5.52
N VAL A 27 -3.66 3.34 5.24
CA VAL A 27 -3.42 2.26 4.29
C VAL A 27 -2.90 1.02 5.01
N ARG A 28 -3.59 -0.11 4.82
CA ARG A 28 -3.11 -1.43 5.22
C ARG A 28 -2.63 -2.17 3.97
N CYS A 29 -1.53 -2.88 4.12
CA CYS A 29 -0.90 -3.64 3.04
C CYS A 29 -0.76 -5.11 3.42
N TYR A 30 -0.90 -5.99 2.44
CA TYR A 30 -0.65 -7.42 2.60
C TYR A 30 -0.03 -8.01 1.34
N ASP A 31 0.83 -9.00 1.50
CA ASP A 31 1.31 -9.85 0.43
C ASP A 31 1.52 -11.27 0.98
N ALA A 32 1.21 -12.29 0.18
CA ALA A 32 1.42 -13.69 0.55
C ALA A 32 2.93 -14.04 0.61
N SER A 33 3.76 -13.36 -0.18
CA SER A 33 5.20 -13.54 -0.21
C SER A 33 5.86 -12.84 0.98
N ALA A 34 6.62 -13.60 1.79
CA ALA A 34 7.43 -13.03 2.86
C ALA A 34 8.49 -12.04 2.34
N GLU A 35 9.12 -12.36 1.20
CA GLU A 35 10.12 -11.49 0.56
C GLU A 35 9.50 -10.15 0.11
N ALA A 36 8.30 -10.19 -0.46
CA ALA A 36 7.59 -8.97 -0.84
C ALA A 36 7.25 -8.11 0.39
N ARG A 37 6.81 -8.74 1.49
CA ARG A 37 6.55 -8.05 2.77
C ARG A 37 7.82 -7.43 3.35
N GLU A 38 8.97 -8.10 3.25
CA GLU A 38 10.25 -7.58 3.73
C GLU A 38 10.73 -6.38 2.92
N ARG A 39 10.55 -6.39 1.59
CA ARG A 39 10.95 -5.29 0.70
C ARG A 39 9.98 -4.12 0.69
N ALA A 40 8.70 -4.35 1.00
CA ALA A 40 7.63 -3.36 0.96
C ALA A 40 7.98 -2.02 1.63
N PRO A 41 8.49 -1.98 2.88
CA PRO A 41 8.79 -0.73 3.56
C PRO A 41 9.80 0.15 2.81
N ALA A 42 10.84 -0.46 2.22
CA ALA A 42 11.82 0.26 1.42
C ALA A 42 11.19 0.84 0.15
N GLY A 43 10.35 0.06 -0.53
CA GLY A 43 9.59 0.52 -1.71
C GLY A 43 8.63 1.66 -1.38
N ILE A 44 7.91 1.59 -0.26
CA ILE A 44 6.97 2.63 0.18
C ILE A 44 7.74 3.91 0.49
N LYS A 45 8.88 3.81 1.18
CA LYS A 45 9.76 4.95 1.47
C LYS A 45 10.27 5.60 0.19
N GLN A 46 10.71 4.81 -0.79
CA GLN A 46 11.15 5.32 -2.10
C GLN A 46 10.01 6.05 -2.82
N ALA A 47 8.84 5.43 -2.92
CA ALA A 47 7.67 6.03 -3.57
C ALA A 47 7.25 7.35 -2.88
N THR A 48 7.27 7.38 -1.55
CA THR A 48 6.99 8.57 -0.76
C THR A 48 7.99 9.70 -1.08
N GLY A 49 9.28 9.38 -1.16
CA GLY A 49 10.32 10.33 -1.54
C GLY A 49 10.15 10.87 -2.96
N VAL A 50 9.80 10.02 -3.93
CA VAL A 50 9.51 10.43 -5.32
C VAL A 50 8.33 11.39 -5.35
N LEU A 51 7.21 11.04 -4.69
CA LEU A 51 6.05 11.92 -4.64
C LEU A 51 6.44 13.27 -4.02
N ALA A 52 7.24 13.27 -2.94
CA ALA A 52 7.69 14.50 -2.28
C ALA A 52 8.52 15.38 -3.23
N ALA A 53 9.46 14.80 -3.96
CA ALA A 53 10.28 15.50 -4.96
C ALA A 53 9.44 16.09 -6.10
N LEU A 54 8.33 15.43 -6.47
CA LEU A 54 7.38 15.93 -7.46
C LEU A 54 6.46 17.04 -6.94
N GLY A 55 6.58 17.44 -5.66
CA GLY A 55 5.76 18.50 -5.07
C GLY A 55 4.27 18.14 -4.97
N THR A 56 3.93 16.84 -5.01
CA THR A 56 2.52 16.43 -4.89
C THR A 56 1.96 16.90 -3.53
N PRO A 57 0.75 17.47 -3.45
CA PRO A 57 0.19 17.91 -2.18
C PRO A 57 -0.02 16.75 -1.21
N GLU A 58 0.20 17.01 0.07
CA GLU A 58 0.04 16.05 1.16
C GLU A 58 -1.15 16.43 2.03
N ARG A 59 -2.07 15.49 2.22
CA ARG A 59 -3.39 15.76 2.83
C ARG A 59 -3.66 14.96 4.12
N GLY A 60 -2.73 14.13 4.59
CA GLY A 60 -2.91 13.38 5.85
C GLY A 60 -1.66 12.64 6.35
N THR A 61 -1.86 11.71 7.29
CA THR A 61 -0.86 11.31 8.31
C THR A 61 0.10 10.17 7.93
N HIS A 62 0.20 9.79 6.65
CA HIS A 62 1.16 8.79 6.13
C HIS A 62 1.12 7.38 6.75
N GLU A 63 0.02 6.97 7.34
CA GLU A 63 -0.01 5.64 7.97
C GLU A 63 -0.17 4.56 6.90
N VAL A 64 0.96 4.00 6.45
CA VAL A 64 1.04 2.77 5.67
C VAL A 64 1.61 1.68 6.57
N ALA A 65 0.84 0.63 6.82
CA ALA A 65 1.25 -0.47 7.67
C ALA A 65 1.08 -1.82 6.97
N MET A 66 2.08 -2.69 7.11
CA MET A 66 1.96 -4.09 6.74
C MET A 66 1.09 -4.83 7.75
N THR A 67 0.35 -5.83 7.26
CA THR A 67 -0.49 -6.70 8.08
C THR A 67 -0.10 -8.16 7.88
N ASP A 68 -0.37 -9.01 8.88
CA ASP A 68 0.03 -10.41 8.87
C ASP A 68 -0.94 -11.33 8.11
N SER A 69 -2.12 -10.83 7.74
CA SER A 69 -3.12 -11.60 6.99
C SER A 69 -3.95 -10.73 6.07
N LEU A 70 -4.47 -11.34 5.00
CA LEU A 70 -5.41 -10.70 4.09
C LEU A 70 -6.65 -10.19 4.83
N ALA A 71 -7.19 -10.98 5.76
CA ALA A 71 -8.35 -10.60 6.57
C ALA A 71 -8.10 -9.32 7.37
N ALA A 72 -6.94 -9.19 8.03
CA ALA A 72 -6.57 -7.98 8.75
C ALA A 72 -6.34 -6.77 7.83
N CYS A 73 -5.83 -7.01 6.61
CA CYS A 73 -5.62 -5.99 5.60
C CYS A 73 -6.93 -5.32 5.17
N VAL A 74 -7.93 -6.14 4.81
CA VAL A 74 -9.21 -5.66 4.26
C VAL A 74 -10.21 -5.22 5.33
N ASP A 75 -9.95 -5.55 6.61
CA ASP A 75 -10.81 -5.19 7.73
C ASP A 75 -11.10 -3.68 7.81
N GLY A 76 -12.37 -3.33 7.57
CA GLY A 76 -12.88 -1.97 7.58
C GLY A 76 -12.42 -1.09 6.42
N ALA A 77 -11.75 -1.65 5.40
CA ALA A 77 -11.35 -0.91 4.21
C ALA A 77 -12.58 -0.47 3.39
N LYS A 78 -12.55 0.77 2.89
CA LYS A 78 -13.58 1.31 2.00
C LYS A 78 -13.23 1.15 0.52
N VAL A 79 -11.95 0.91 0.25
CA VAL A 79 -11.41 0.57 -1.06
C VAL A 79 -10.35 -0.51 -0.88
N VAL A 80 -10.36 -1.49 -1.78
CA VAL A 80 -9.35 -2.54 -1.86
C VAL A 80 -8.74 -2.46 -3.25
N VAL A 81 -7.42 -2.38 -3.32
CA VAL A 81 -6.67 -2.39 -4.58
C VAL A 81 -5.85 -3.66 -4.63
N GLU A 82 -6.11 -4.49 -5.63
CA GLU A 82 -5.35 -5.69 -5.92
C GLU A 82 -4.23 -5.34 -6.91
N THR A 83 -3.03 -5.83 -6.61
CA THR A 83 -1.81 -5.68 -7.42
C THR A 83 -0.93 -6.93 -7.31
N VAL A 84 -1.56 -8.11 -7.36
CA VAL A 84 -0.93 -9.43 -7.45
C VAL A 84 -0.54 -9.72 -8.92
N PRO A 85 0.14 -10.84 -9.22
CA PRO A 85 0.52 -11.15 -10.60
C PRO A 85 -0.67 -11.34 -11.53
N GLU A 86 -0.53 -10.97 -12.81
CA GLU A 86 -1.55 -11.13 -13.85
C GLU A 86 -1.77 -12.60 -14.26
N LYS A 87 -2.41 -13.36 -13.39
CA LYS A 87 -2.72 -14.78 -13.57
C LYS A 87 -4.13 -15.04 -13.04
N LEU A 88 -5.01 -15.52 -13.89
CA LEU A 88 -6.44 -15.64 -13.59
C LEU A 88 -6.76 -16.58 -12.43
N ASP A 89 -5.95 -17.63 -12.24
CA ASP A 89 -6.20 -18.69 -11.26
C ASP A 89 -5.72 -18.35 -9.84
N ILE A 90 -5.16 -17.16 -9.62
CA ILE A 90 -4.63 -16.70 -8.33
C ILE A 90 -5.20 -15.35 -7.91
#